data_AF-A0A0S8BEM6-F1
#
_entry.id   AF-A0A0S8BEM6-F1
#
_cell.length_a   1.000
_cell.length_b   1.000
_cell.length_c   1.000
_cell.angle_alpha   90.00
_cell.angle_beta   90.00
_cell.angle_gamma   90.00
#
_symmetry.space_group_name_H-M   'P 1'
#
loop_
_entity.id
_entity.type
_entity.pdbx_description
1 polymer ?
#
loop_
_entity_poly.entity_id
_entity_poly.type
_entity_poly.pdbx_seq_one_letter_code
_entity_poly.pdbx_strand_id
1 'polypeptide(L)'
;MTEETSLERDDDRRKRSGCGRTLIIVVVGLLALCFLAAGLSALSNLTMPDGTESTDRLSSLDKARLAETLNLKQELGETVWPGWGAAEVPVLIWNRDYSYLVGFEEAPPGWSEVANDEFQGQPYLSRPTDEHENFAVRIGDRWVASMATKLETDLFVREMIKDALPLPFKQIVPYRLLVQPSEVQMSGVLHESFHVFQVQEAQARFDDAERAYVVADSYWSVDEAMHEAWQREIELLEQALAAASDREAAAFADQFLGQRSARRSEGDLSSELVNFERRFEWLEGLAKYVELEIWRQAANDASYTFVPEMANDPDFREYGTFDSRWTQEIDQMNRQASREGDTRFYYTGMAQAKLLDRLLPDWKGQIMDDDVWLEDLLLAGVEGAS
;
A
#
# COMPACT_ATOMS: atom_id res chain seq x y z
N MET A 1 15.37 -53.86 -60.83
CA MET A 1 15.47 -52.47 -60.36
C MET A 1 14.04 -51.93 -60.30
N THR A 2 13.65 -51.35 -59.15
CA THR A 2 12.30 -50.87 -58.73
C THR A 2 11.38 -51.88 -58.03
N GLU A 3 11.66 -52.18 -56.75
CA GLU A 3 10.61 -52.61 -55.80
C GLU A 3 10.93 -52.34 -54.31
N GLU A 4 11.83 -51.40 -54.02
CA GLU A 4 12.31 -51.16 -52.64
C GLU A 4 12.08 -49.72 -52.13
N THR A 5 11.13 -48.97 -52.71
CA THR A 5 10.89 -47.55 -52.31
C THR A 5 9.44 -47.22 -51.93
N SER A 6 8.57 -48.23 -51.78
CA SER A 6 7.15 -48.03 -51.43
C SER A 6 6.81 -48.25 -49.96
N LEU A 7 7.61 -49.01 -49.20
CA LEU A 7 7.28 -49.36 -47.80
C LEU A 7 7.81 -48.34 -46.78
N GLU A 8 8.96 -47.72 -47.02
CA GLU A 8 9.51 -46.67 -46.14
C GLU A 8 8.76 -45.33 -46.23
N ARG A 9 8.10 -45.05 -47.36
CA ARG A 9 7.38 -43.78 -47.58
C ARG A 9 6.00 -43.73 -46.92
N ASP A 10 5.45 -44.89 -46.53
CA ASP A 10 4.10 -45.01 -45.96
C ASP A 10 4.10 -45.05 -44.43
N ASP A 11 5.20 -45.48 -43.80
CA ASP A 11 5.36 -45.47 -42.34
C ASP A 11 5.64 -44.05 -41.79
N ASP A 12 6.35 -43.23 -42.57
CA ASP A 12 6.66 -41.83 -42.21
C ASP A 12 5.45 -40.88 -42.37
N ARG A 13 4.47 -41.25 -43.23
CA ARG A 13 3.19 -40.52 -43.37
C ARG A 13 2.20 -40.85 -42.25
N ARG A 14 2.19 -42.08 -41.73
CA ARG A 14 1.29 -42.49 -40.63
C ARG A 14 1.69 -41.85 -39.30
N LYS A 15 2.99 -41.76 -38.98
CA LYS A 15 3.48 -41.11 -37.76
C LYS A 15 3.22 -39.60 -37.71
N ARG A 16 3.23 -38.91 -38.86
CA ARG A 16 2.93 -37.46 -38.94
C ARG A 16 1.44 -37.11 -38.75
N SER A 17 0.51 -38.02 -39.05
CA SER A 17 -0.94 -37.75 -38.98
C SER A 17 -1.54 -37.80 -37.56
N GLY A 18 -0.95 -38.59 -36.65
CA GLY A 18 -1.39 -38.70 -35.26
C GLY A 18 -0.98 -37.51 -34.40
N CYS A 19 0.25 -37.01 -34.58
CA CYS A 19 0.78 -35.88 -33.81
C CYS A 19 0.00 -34.58 -34.07
N GLY A 20 -0.35 -34.30 -35.34
CA GLY A 20 -1.16 -33.12 -35.70
C GLY A 20 -2.59 -33.16 -35.15
N ARG A 21 -3.23 -34.32 -35.13
CA ARG A 21 -4.59 -34.48 -34.56
C ARG A 21 -4.59 -34.31 -33.04
N THR A 22 -3.63 -34.90 -32.34
CA THR A 22 -3.49 -34.73 -30.89
C THR A 22 -3.19 -33.27 -30.54
N LEU A 23 -2.30 -32.60 -31.29
CA LEU A 23 -2.02 -31.17 -31.11
C LEU A 23 -3.27 -30.31 -31.32
N ILE A 24 -4.06 -30.57 -32.37
CA ILE A 24 -5.32 -29.85 -32.61
C ILE A 24 -6.32 -30.08 -31.47
N ILE A 25 -6.47 -31.32 -30.97
CA ILE A 25 -7.37 -31.62 -29.85
C ILE A 25 -6.92 -30.89 -28.58
N VAL A 26 -5.62 -30.86 -28.30
CA VAL A 26 -5.06 -30.12 -27.15
C VAL A 26 -5.32 -28.63 -27.30
N VAL A 27 -5.04 -28.04 -28.48
CA VAL A 27 -5.27 -26.62 -28.72
C VAL A 27 -6.76 -26.27 -28.62
N VAL A 28 -7.65 -27.05 -29.22
CA VAL A 28 -9.10 -26.84 -29.14
C VAL A 28 -9.59 -27.01 -27.71
N GLY A 29 -9.07 -28.00 -26.96
CA GLY A 29 -9.39 -28.20 -25.55
C GLY A 29 -8.96 -27.02 -24.67
N LEU A 30 -7.75 -26.48 -24.89
CA LEU A 30 -7.26 -25.30 -24.20
C LEU A 30 -8.09 -24.06 -24.55
N LEU A 31 -8.42 -23.86 -25.82
CA LEU A 31 -9.30 -22.75 -26.24
C LEU A 31 -10.68 -22.86 -25.59
N ALA A 32 -11.28 -24.05 -25.57
CA ALA A 32 -12.56 -24.29 -24.91
C ALA A 32 -12.49 -23.99 -23.40
N LEU A 33 -11.39 -24.38 -22.74
CA LEU A 33 -11.14 -24.07 -21.34
C LEU A 33 -11.00 -22.56 -21.11
N CYS A 34 -10.27 -21.84 -21.98
CA CYS A 34 -10.15 -20.39 -21.91
C CYS A 34 -11.50 -19.69 -22.10
N PHE A 35 -12.33 -20.14 -23.05
CA PHE A 35 -13.68 -19.59 -23.23
C PHE A 35 -14.58 -19.87 -22.03
N LEU A 36 -14.49 -21.08 -21.44
CA LEU A 36 -15.23 -21.42 -20.24
C LEU A 36 -14.78 -20.54 -19.06
N ALA A 37 -13.48 -20.38 -18.85
CA ALA A 37 -12.93 -19.52 -17.81
C ALA A 37 -13.35 -18.05 -17.99
N ALA A 38 -13.28 -17.53 -19.22
CA ALA A 38 -13.74 -16.18 -19.54
C ALA A 38 -15.25 -16.00 -19.29
N GLY A 39 -16.07 -16.98 -19.66
CA GLY A 39 -17.51 -16.98 -19.40
C GLY A 39 -17.85 -17.02 -17.91
N LEU A 40 -17.15 -17.88 -17.14
CA LEU A 40 -17.29 -17.94 -15.68
C LEU A 40 -16.85 -16.63 -15.00
N SER A 41 -15.75 -16.04 -15.47
CA SER A 41 -15.28 -14.74 -14.97
C SER A 41 -16.30 -13.64 -15.24
N ALA A 42 -16.80 -13.54 -16.48
CA ALA A 42 -17.83 -12.57 -16.84
C ALA A 42 -19.10 -12.74 -15.99
N LEU A 43 -19.54 -13.98 -15.75
CA LEU A 43 -20.69 -14.26 -14.89
C LEU A 43 -20.43 -13.89 -13.43
N SER A 44 -19.24 -14.17 -12.90
CA SER A 44 -18.82 -13.78 -11.55
C SER A 44 -18.86 -12.26 -11.37
N ASN A 45 -18.36 -11.52 -12.36
CA ASN A 45 -18.34 -10.05 -12.37
C ASN A 45 -19.73 -9.41 -12.29
N LEU A 46 -20.79 -10.08 -12.79
CA LEU A 46 -22.17 -9.59 -12.71
C LEU A 46 -22.75 -9.61 -11.29
N THR A 47 -22.15 -10.38 -10.39
CA THR A 47 -22.60 -10.51 -8.99
C THR A 47 -21.77 -9.68 -8.02
N MET A 48 -20.76 -8.97 -8.51
CA MET A 48 -19.95 -8.09 -7.67
C MET A 48 -20.71 -6.81 -7.38
N PRO A 49 -20.55 -6.23 -6.17
CA PRO A 49 -21.02 -4.89 -5.88
C PRO A 49 -20.47 -3.90 -6.92
N ASP A 50 -21.32 -2.98 -7.38
CA ASP A 50 -20.98 -1.89 -8.29
C ASP A 50 -20.91 -0.52 -7.58
N GLY A 51 -21.10 -0.53 -6.25
CA GLY A 51 -21.10 0.65 -5.38
C GLY A 51 -22.28 1.59 -5.61
N THR A 52 -23.29 1.20 -6.40
CA THR A 52 -24.47 2.06 -6.65
C THR A 52 -25.37 2.20 -5.43
N GLU A 53 -25.30 1.25 -4.50
CA GLU A 53 -25.94 1.33 -3.21
C GLU A 53 -25.00 2.02 -2.22
N SER A 54 -25.38 3.21 -1.78
CA SER A 54 -24.79 3.90 -0.65
C SER A 54 -25.84 4.08 0.45
N THR A 55 -25.37 4.11 1.68
CA THR A 55 -26.19 4.26 2.90
C THR A 55 -25.67 5.45 3.68
N ASP A 56 -26.49 6.01 4.56
CA ASP A 56 -26.13 7.06 5.53
C ASP A 56 -25.59 6.46 6.84
N ARG A 57 -25.18 5.18 6.82
CA ARG A 57 -24.76 4.39 8.00
C ARG A 57 -23.61 3.47 7.66
N LEU A 58 -22.72 3.26 8.62
CA LEU A 58 -21.68 2.24 8.51
C LEU A 58 -22.33 0.85 8.49
N SER A 59 -21.91 0.01 7.54
CA SER A 59 -22.34 -1.40 7.54
C SER A 59 -21.74 -2.13 8.75
N SER A 60 -22.31 -3.30 9.11
CA SER A 60 -21.75 -4.12 10.18
C SER A 60 -20.29 -4.51 9.93
N LEU A 61 -19.89 -4.71 8.67
CA LEU A 61 -18.51 -5.02 8.31
C LEU A 61 -17.60 -3.79 8.39
N ASP A 62 -18.07 -2.60 8.00
CA ASP A 62 -17.27 -1.37 8.14
C ASP A 62 -17.01 -1.07 9.62
N LYS A 63 -18.02 -1.29 10.49
CA LYS A 63 -17.84 -1.19 11.94
C LYS A 63 -16.86 -2.23 12.48
N ALA A 64 -16.94 -3.48 12.03
CA ALA A 64 -16.00 -4.51 12.47
C ALA A 64 -14.56 -4.15 12.10
N ARG A 65 -14.33 -3.74 10.85
CA ARG A 65 -13.00 -3.33 10.36
C ARG A 65 -12.46 -2.09 11.07
N LEU A 66 -13.30 -1.08 11.30
CA LEU A 66 -12.91 0.10 12.04
C LEU A 66 -12.63 -0.21 13.51
N ALA A 67 -13.46 -1.06 14.15
CA ALA A 67 -13.21 -1.52 15.51
C ALA A 67 -11.87 -2.26 15.61
N GLU A 68 -11.57 -3.14 14.66
CA GLU A 68 -10.30 -3.86 14.62
C GLU A 68 -9.11 -2.92 14.33
N THR A 69 -9.29 -1.93 13.47
CA THR A 69 -8.28 -0.90 13.22
C THR A 69 -7.91 -0.16 14.50
N LEU A 70 -8.89 0.25 15.30
CA LEU A 70 -8.66 0.91 16.57
C LEU A 70 -8.02 -0.04 17.59
N ASN A 71 -8.42 -1.31 17.60
CA ASN A 71 -7.83 -2.37 18.44
C ASN A 71 -6.35 -2.60 18.10
N LEU A 72 -5.99 -2.70 16.81
CA LEU A 72 -4.60 -2.78 16.35
C LEU A 72 -3.76 -1.62 16.87
N LYS A 73 -4.23 -0.39 16.66
CA LYS A 73 -3.53 0.82 17.12
C LYS A 73 -3.33 0.80 18.63
N GLN A 74 -4.38 0.48 19.38
CA GLN A 74 -4.34 0.48 20.84
C GLN A 74 -3.39 -0.57 21.41
N GLU A 75 -3.46 -1.81 20.91
CA GLU A 75 -2.72 -2.94 21.49
C GLU A 75 -1.27 -3.02 20.99
N LEU A 76 -1.02 -2.65 19.73
CA LEU A 76 0.30 -2.83 19.08
C LEU A 76 0.98 -1.51 18.70
N GLY A 77 0.26 -0.39 18.70
CA GLY A 77 0.78 0.89 18.21
C GLY A 77 2.01 1.38 18.96
N GLU A 78 2.09 1.21 20.28
CA GLU A 78 3.28 1.58 21.09
C GLU A 78 4.53 0.77 20.71
N THR A 79 4.36 -0.49 20.32
CA THR A 79 5.46 -1.34 19.82
C THR A 79 5.94 -0.87 18.46
N VAL A 80 5.04 -0.38 17.61
CA VAL A 80 5.37 0.14 16.27
C VAL A 80 6.04 1.51 16.39
N TRP A 81 5.41 2.45 17.07
CA TRP A 81 5.87 3.81 17.24
C TRP A 81 5.52 4.37 18.62
N PRO A 82 6.51 4.78 19.44
CA PRO A 82 6.26 5.30 20.78
C PRO A 82 5.31 6.50 20.79
N GLY A 83 4.28 6.45 21.63
CA GLY A 83 3.26 7.49 21.78
C GLY A 83 2.11 7.42 20.76
N TRP A 84 2.31 6.80 19.61
CA TRP A 84 1.27 6.71 18.58
C TRP A 84 0.11 5.83 19.03
N GLY A 85 0.37 4.70 19.71
CA GLY A 85 -0.68 3.79 20.17
C GLY A 85 -1.70 4.48 21.08
N ALA A 86 -1.21 5.28 22.03
CA ALA A 86 -2.01 6.05 22.97
C ALA A 86 -2.59 7.37 22.40
N ALA A 87 -2.12 7.85 21.25
CA ALA A 87 -2.58 9.11 20.67
C ALA A 87 -4.08 9.11 20.35
N GLU A 88 -4.78 10.18 20.72
CA GLU A 88 -6.19 10.35 20.36
C GLU A 88 -6.30 10.83 18.91
N VAL A 89 -6.68 9.90 18.03
CA VAL A 89 -6.85 10.17 16.60
C VAL A 89 -8.30 9.85 16.22
N PRO A 90 -9.15 10.85 16.00
CA PRO A 90 -10.46 10.63 15.41
C PRO A 90 -10.33 10.08 13.99
N VAL A 91 -11.34 9.33 13.55
CA VAL A 91 -11.35 8.70 12.23
C VAL A 91 -12.59 9.13 11.45
N LEU A 92 -12.37 9.54 10.20
CA LEU A 92 -13.38 9.75 9.19
C LEU A 92 -13.30 8.60 8.19
N ILE A 93 -14.39 7.83 8.09
CA ILE A 93 -14.55 6.85 7.02
C ILE A 93 -15.56 7.38 6.02
N TRP A 94 -15.34 7.23 4.72
CA TRP A 94 -16.30 7.69 3.72
C TRP A 94 -16.66 6.63 2.68
N ASN A 95 -17.91 6.67 2.24
CA ASN A 95 -18.37 5.98 1.04
C ASN A 95 -18.68 7.02 -0.05
N ARG A 96 -19.25 6.59 -1.18
CA ARG A 96 -19.61 7.47 -2.28
C ARG A 96 -20.40 8.72 -1.89
N ASP A 97 -21.39 8.59 -1.01
CA ASP A 97 -22.37 9.67 -0.76
C ASP A 97 -22.29 10.27 0.66
N TYR A 98 -21.59 9.61 1.59
CA TYR A 98 -21.56 9.97 3.01
C TYR A 98 -20.16 9.83 3.63
N SER A 99 -19.87 10.73 4.56
CA SER A 99 -18.76 10.60 5.52
C SER A 99 -19.31 10.21 6.90
N TYR A 100 -18.52 9.43 7.63
CA TYR A 100 -18.79 8.95 8.98
C TYR A 100 -17.66 9.36 9.90
N LEU A 101 -17.96 9.96 11.04
CA LEU A 101 -16.96 10.46 11.97
C LEU A 101 -17.13 9.77 13.33
N VAL A 102 -16.04 9.18 13.81
CA VAL A 102 -15.93 8.56 15.14
C VAL A 102 -14.84 9.27 15.96
N GLY A 103 -14.95 9.21 17.29
CA GLY A 103 -13.97 9.85 18.19
C GLY A 103 -14.24 11.34 18.46
N PHE A 104 -15.49 11.78 18.32
CA PHE A 104 -15.95 13.12 18.67
C PHE A 104 -17.02 13.05 19.78
N GLU A 105 -16.83 13.84 20.84
CA GLU A 105 -17.81 13.95 21.93
C GLU A 105 -19.02 14.81 21.55
N GLU A 106 -18.77 15.91 20.81
CA GLU A 106 -19.80 16.82 20.33
C GLU A 106 -19.77 16.89 18.80
N ALA A 107 -20.95 16.95 18.19
CA ALA A 107 -21.08 17.04 16.73
C ALA A 107 -20.54 18.38 16.19
N PRO A 108 -19.54 18.38 15.29
CA PRO A 108 -19.11 19.60 14.63
C PRO A 108 -20.21 20.17 13.72
N PRO A 109 -20.14 21.46 13.32
CA PRO A 109 -21.11 22.05 12.40
C PRO A 109 -21.25 21.23 11.10
N GLY A 110 -22.51 20.92 10.74
CA GLY A 110 -22.82 20.14 9.53
C GLY A 110 -22.80 18.62 9.72
N TRP A 111 -22.46 18.13 10.92
CA TRP A 111 -22.52 16.72 11.27
C TRP A 111 -23.77 16.40 12.11
N SER A 112 -24.27 15.19 12.00
CA SER A 112 -25.43 14.72 12.79
C SER A 112 -25.21 13.30 13.27
N GLU A 113 -25.62 13.04 14.52
CA GLU A 113 -25.61 11.68 15.06
C GLU A 113 -26.50 10.75 14.22
N VAL A 114 -26.00 9.53 14.00
CA VAL A 114 -26.76 8.51 13.27
C VAL A 114 -27.81 7.89 14.19
N ALA A 115 -29.08 8.25 13.99
CA ALA A 115 -30.16 7.83 14.89
C ALA A 115 -30.35 6.31 14.96
N ASN A 116 -30.50 5.74 16.16
CA ASN A 116 -30.71 4.31 16.43
C ASN A 116 -29.58 3.40 15.94
N ASP A 117 -28.36 3.91 15.86
CA ASP A 117 -27.21 3.11 15.47
C ASP A 117 -25.93 3.63 16.13
N GLU A 118 -25.07 2.73 16.55
CA GLU A 118 -23.92 3.04 17.40
C GLU A 118 -22.66 2.35 16.87
N PHE A 119 -21.50 2.89 17.20
CA PHE A 119 -20.19 2.28 16.98
C PHE A 119 -19.54 2.05 18.35
N GLN A 120 -19.22 0.79 18.68
CA GLN A 120 -18.67 0.40 19.99
C GLN A 120 -19.48 0.94 21.20
N GLY A 121 -20.81 0.99 21.06
CA GLY A 121 -21.71 1.50 22.11
C GLY A 121 -21.68 3.02 22.29
N GLN A 122 -21.11 3.75 21.34
CA GLN A 122 -21.08 5.21 21.31
C GLN A 122 -21.81 5.73 20.05
N PRO A 123 -22.41 6.93 20.11
CA PRO A 123 -22.90 7.58 18.92
C PRO A 123 -21.73 7.87 17.96
N TYR A 124 -22.03 7.79 16.66
CA TYR A 124 -21.14 8.27 15.61
C TYR A 124 -21.89 9.23 14.72
N LEU A 125 -21.14 10.08 14.02
CA LEU A 125 -21.72 11.17 13.25
C LEU A 125 -21.67 10.83 11.76
N SER A 126 -22.62 11.35 11.00
CA SER A 126 -22.62 11.29 9.54
C SER A 126 -22.93 12.63 8.92
N ARG A 127 -22.51 12.80 7.68
CA ARG A 127 -22.97 13.86 6.78
C ARG A 127 -22.95 13.37 5.33
N PRO A 128 -23.85 13.85 4.46
CA PRO A 128 -23.64 13.74 3.02
C PRO A 128 -22.31 14.39 2.61
N THR A 129 -21.62 13.82 1.64
CA THR A 129 -20.36 14.36 1.12
C THR A 129 -20.24 14.18 -0.39
N ASP A 130 -19.65 15.19 -1.04
CA ASP A 130 -19.06 15.06 -2.38
C ASP A 130 -17.52 15.16 -2.31
N GLU A 131 -16.97 15.30 -1.10
CA GLU A 131 -15.55 15.40 -0.81
C GLU A 131 -15.03 14.02 -0.36
N HIS A 132 -14.04 13.52 -1.08
CA HIS A 132 -13.39 12.22 -0.85
C HIS A 132 -11.89 12.44 -0.84
N GLU A 133 -11.29 12.29 0.33
CA GLU A 133 -9.85 12.47 0.52
C GLU A 133 -9.34 11.38 1.46
N ASN A 134 -8.28 10.70 1.04
CA ASN A 134 -7.52 9.79 1.89
C ASN A 134 -6.29 10.53 2.35
N PHE A 135 -6.37 11.14 3.54
CA PHE A 135 -5.28 11.88 4.16
C PHE A 135 -5.61 12.25 5.61
N ALA A 136 -4.70 12.93 6.31
CA ALA A 136 -5.05 13.72 7.49
C ALA A 136 -5.83 14.97 7.06
N VAL A 137 -7.10 15.08 7.49
CA VAL A 137 -7.98 16.22 7.16
C VAL A 137 -8.40 16.98 8.41
N ARG A 138 -8.80 18.24 8.22
CA ARG A 138 -9.18 19.12 9.33
C ARG A 138 -10.69 19.25 9.45
N ILE A 139 -11.24 18.84 10.60
CA ILE A 139 -12.67 19.00 10.93
C ILE A 139 -12.79 19.90 12.16
N GLY A 140 -13.22 21.15 11.93
CA GLY A 140 -13.18 22.17 12.97
C GLY A 140 -11.75 22.52 13.35
N ASP A 141 -11.39 22.31 14.61
CA ASP A 141 -10.05 22.54 15.15
C ASP A 141 -9.21 21.25 15.28
N ARG A 142 -9.78 20.08 14.96
CA ARG A 142 -9.11 18.78 15.10
C ARG A 142 -8.66 18.22 13.75
N TRP A 143 -7.51 17.56 13.78
CA TRP A 143 -7.05 16.69 12.71
C TRP A 143 -7.68 15.30 12.85
N VAL A 144 -8.04 14.71 11.71
CA VAL A 144 -8.81 13.47 11.61
C VAL A 144 -8.19 12.60 10.52
N ALA A 145 -8.03 11.31 10.81
CA ALA A 145 -7.57 10.33 9.82
C ALA A 145 -8.72 10.02 8.87
N SER A 146 -8.60 10.36 7.59
CA SER A 146 -9.66 10.16 6.60
C SER A 146 -9.31 9.05 5.64
N MET A 147 -10.19 8.07 5.46
CA MET A 147 -9.98 6.96 4.53
C MET A 147 -11.30 6.43 3.98
N ALA A 148 -11.27 5.96 2.73
CA ALA A 148 -12.42 5.28 2.12
C ALA A 148 -12.82 4.01 2.88
N THR A 149 -14.11 3.64 2.79
CA THR A 149 -14.56 2.28 3.18
C THR A 149 -13.85 1.23 2.32
N LYS A 150 -13.78 -0.01 2.83
CA LYS A 150 -13.20 -1.14 2.09
C LYS A 150 -13.82 -1.34 0.70
N LEU A 151 -15.14 -1.15 0.58
CA LEU A 151 -15.82 -1.27 -0.70
C LEU A 151 -15.32 -0.21 -1.70
N GLU A 152 -15.24 1.05 -1.30
CA GLU A 152 -14.73 2.11 -2.19
C GLU A 152 -13.26 1.88 -2.57
N THR A 153 -12.43 1.39 -1.64
CA THR A 153 -11.05 0.99 -1.93
C THR A 153 -10.98 -0.11 -3.00
N ASP A 154 -11.80 -1.15 -2.89
CA ASP A 154 -11.86 -2.22 -3.90
C ASP A 154 -12.37 -1.73 -5.25
N LEU A 155 -13.37 -0.85 -5.24
CA LEU A 155 -13.93 -0.24 -6.45
C LEU A 155 -12.89 0.63 -7.15
N PHE A 156 -12.12 1.43 -6.41
CA PHE A 156 -11.03 2.24 -6.97
C PHE A 156 -10.03 1.38 -7.75
N VAL A 157 -9.51 0.30 -7.13
CA VAL A 157 -8.56 -0.62 -7.79
C VAL A 157 -9.19 -1.27 -9.02
N ARG A 158 -10.46 -1.66 -8.93
CA ARG A 158 -11.19 -2.27 -10.03
C ARG A 158 -11.37 -1.33 -11.21
N GLU A 159 -11.80 -0.09 -10.97
CA GLU A 159 -12.01 0.90 -12.03
C GLU A 159 -10.70 1.30 -12.69
N MET A 160 -9.62 1.49 -11.91
CA MET A 160 -8.27 1.72 -12.45
C MET A 160 -7.86 0.62 -13.47
N ILE A 161 -8.12 -0.64 -13.16
CA ILE A 161 -7.80 -1.77 -14.07
C ILE A 161 -8.76 -1.81 -15.26
N LYS A 162 -10.05 -1.50 -15.06
CA LYS A 162 -11.03 -1.44 -16.16
C LYS A 162 -10.65 -0.38 -17.19
N ASP A 163 -10.22 0.80 -16.75
CA ASP A 163 -9.88 1.92 -17.61
C ASP A 163 -8.60 1.67 -18.41
N ALA A 164 -7.68 0.87 -17.86
CA ALA A 164 -6.48 0.43 -18.57
C ALA A 164 -6.74 -0.63 -19.66
N LEU A 165 -7.93 -1.25 -19.73
CA LEU A 165 -8.20 -2.40 -20.60
C LEU A 165 -9.25 -2.11 -21.70
N PRO A 166 -8.96 -2.40 -22.97
CA PRO A 166 -9.95 -2.27 -24.04
C PRO A 166 -11.01 -3.38 -23.96
N LEU A 167 -12.17 -3.15 -24.61
CA LEU A 167 -13.13 -4.23 -24.87
C LEU A 167 -12.51 -5.27 -25.84
N PRO A 168 -12.82 -6.56 -25.69
CA PRO A 168 -13.69 -7.17 -24.68
C PRO A 168 -12.98 -7.55 -23.36
N PHE A 169 -11.68 -7.30 -23.22
CA PHE A 169 -10.86 -7.79 -22.10
C PHE A 169 -11.38 -7.34 -20.74
N LYS A 170 -11.83 -6.08 -20.62
CA LYS A 170 -12.43 -5.57 -19.37
C LYS A 170 -13.69 -6.31 -18.89
N GLN A 171 -14.32 -7.16 -19.72
CA GLN A 171 -15.49 -7.95 -19.31
C GLN A 171 -15.12 -9.32 -18.75
N ILE A 172 -13.94 -9.84 -19.12
CA ILE A 172 -13.52 -11.20 -18.82
C ILE A 172 -12.42 -11.27 -17.74
N VAL A 173 -11.87 -10.13 -17.32
CA VAL A 173 -10.92 -10.05 -16.20
C VAL A 173 -11.58 -10.56 -14.91
N PRO A 174 -10.92 -11.45 -14.14
CA PRO A 174 -11.49 -11.98 -12.90
C PRO A 174 -11.33 -10.99 -11.75
N TYR A 175 -12.14 -9.92 -11.72
CA TYR A 175 -12.04 -8.84 -10.71
C TYR A 175 -12.19 -9.33 -9.27
N ARG A 176 -12.90 -10.44 -9.06
CA ARG A 176 -13.03 -11.05 -7.73
C ARG A 176 -11.70 -11.54 -7.15
N LEU A 177 -10.70 -11.83 -8.00
CA LEU A 177 -9.35 -12.19 -7.56
C LEU A 177 -8.48 -10.96 -7.24
N LEU A 178 -8.98 -9.76 -7.53
CA LEU A 178 -8.30 -8.49 -7.30
C LEU A 178 -8.77 -7.79 -6.02
N VAL A 179 -9.85 -8.30 -5.40
CA VAL A 179 -10.33 -7.86 -4.08
C VAL A 179 -9.20 -8.05 -3.08
N GLN A 180 -8.83 -6.97 -2.40
CA GLN A 180 -7.74 -7.00 -1.44
C GLN A 180 -8.23 -7.58 -0.10
N PRO A 181 -7.34 -8.16 0.73
CA PRO A 181 -7.68 -8.46 2.11
C PRO A 181 -8.15 -7.22 2.87
N SER A 182 -9.01 -7.39 3.88
CA SER A 182 -9.51 -6.28 4.72
C SER A 182 -8.39 -5.52 5.42
N GLU A 183 -7.32 -6.23 5.76
CA GLU A 183 -6.10 -5.69 6.36
C GLU A 183 -5.49 -4.55 5.54
N VAL A 184 -5.62 -4.54 4.21
CA VAL A 184 -5.09 -3.46 3.36
C VAL A 184 -5.80 -2.13 3.63
N GLN A 185 -7.12 -2.14 3.79
CA GLN A 185 -7.85 -0.91 4.11
C GLN A 185 -7.62 -0.51 5.57
N MET A 186 -7.58 -1.48 6.48
CA MET A 186 -7.35 -1.21 7.91
C MET A 186 -5.96 -0.62 8.16
N SER A 187 -4.91 -1.18 7.54
CA SER A 187 -3.56 -0.62 7.61
C SER A 187 -3.48 0.74 6.92
N GLY A 188 -4.26 0.97 5.87
CA GLY A 188 -4.44 2.29 5.25
C GLY A 188 -5.03 3.32 6.21
N VAL A 189 -6.08 2.99 6.97
CA VAL A 189 -6.59 3.90 8.02
C VAL A 189 -5.50 4.23 9.06
N LEU A 190 -4.65 3.25 9.38
CA LEU A 190 -3.55 3.45 10.32
C LEU A 190 -2.44 4.34 9.74
N HIS A 191 -2.14 4.23 8.45
CA HIS A 191 -1.29 5.17 7.71
C HIS A 191 -1.80 6.61 7.88
N GLU A 192 -3.08 6.84 7.60
CA GLU A 192 -3.68 8.18 7.74
C GLU A 192 -3.71 8.65 9.21
N SER A 193 -3.90 7.73 10.15
CA SER A 193 -3.82 8.06 11.58
C SER A 193 -2.42 8.45 12.02
N PHE A 194 -1.39 7.95 11.34
CA PHE A 194 -0.01 8.31 11.62
C PHE A 194 0.32 9.71 11.11
N HIS A 195 -0.26 10.16 9.98
CA HIS A 195 -0.17 11.56 9.58
C HIS A 195 -0.77 12.50 10.62
N VAL A 196 -1.93 12.15 11.22
CA VAL A 196 -2.48 12.93 12.33
C VAL A 196 -1.51 12.99 13.51
N PHE A 197 -0.85 11.89 13.83
CA PHE A 197 0.17 11.85 14.88
C PHE A 197 1.42 12.69 14.54
N GLN A 198 1.91 12.65 13.29
CA GLN A 198 2.98 13.53 12.81
C GLN A 198 2.62 15.00 12.99
N VAL A 199 1.37 15.37 12.73
CA VAL A 199 0.88 16.72 12.97
C VAL A 199 0.87 17.08 14.46
N GLN A 200 0.39 16.17 15.32
CA GLN A 200 0.31 16.38 16.77
C GLN A 200 1.70 16.57 17.40
N GLU A 201 2.69 15.77 16.98
CA GLU A 201 4.04 15.81 17.52
C GLU A 201 4.92 16.89 16.87
N ALA A 202 4.74 17.16 15.58
CA ALA A 202 5.66 17.99 14.80
C ALA A 202 4.94 18.83 13.71
N GLN A 203 3.91 19.60 14.07
CA GLN A 203 3.12 20.44 13.13
C GLN A 203 3.99 21.28 12.19
N ALA A 204 5.00 21.99 12.68
CA ALA A 204 5.84 22.86 11.84
C ALA A 204 6.60 22.08 10.76
N ARG A 205 6.98 20.84 11.08
CA ARG A 205 7.64 19.92 10.17
C ARG A 205 6.67 19.29 9.18
N PHE A 206 5.47 18.93 9.63
CA PHE A 206 4.38 18.51 8.75
C PHE A 206 4.08 19.58 7.69
N ASP A 207 3.93 20.83 8.12
CA ASP A 207 3.73 21.99 7.24
C ASP A 207 4.92 22.23 6.27
N ASP A 208 6.15 21.86 6.66
CA ASP A 208 7.29 21.85 5.73
C ASP A 208 7.22 20.70 4.74
N ALA A 209 6.85 19.51 5.19
CA ALA A 209 6.78 18.34 4.34
C ALA A 209 5.77 18.51 3.20
N GLU A 210 4.61 19.11 3.48
CA GLU A 210 3.59 19.42 2.47
C GLU A 210 4.10 20.41 1.40
N ARG A 211 5.16 21.18 1.66
CA ARG A 211 5.78 22.04 0.63
C ARG A 211 6.41 21.24 -0.51
N ALA A 212 6.64 19.94 -0.35
CA ALA A 212 7.11 19.08 -1.44
C ALA A 212 6.19 19.15 -2.67
N TYR A 213 4.86 19.22 -2.46
CA TYR A 213 3.91 19.34 -3.57
C TYR A 213 4.10 20.61 -4.41
N VAL A 214 4.63 21.69 -3.84
CA VAL A 214 4.84 22.98 -4.54
C VAL A 214 5.90 22.86 -5.62
N VAL A 215 6.90 22.00 -5.44
CA VAL A 215 8.07 21.87 -6.33
C VAL A 215 8.06 20.58 -7.16
N ALA A 216 6.97 19.81 -7.10
CA ALA A 216 6.83 18.52 -7.78
C ALA A 216 7.13 18.60 -9.27
N ASP A 217 6.51 19.54 -10.00
CA ASP A 217 6.75 19.72 -11.44
C ASP A 217 8.23 19.97 -11.77
N SER A 218 8.93 20.70 -10.89
CA SER A 218 10.36 20.98 -11.07
C SER A 218 11.19 19.72 -10.85
N TYR A 219 10.85 18.91 -9.84
CA TYR A 219 11.51 17.63 -9.60
C TYR A 219 11.31 16.67 -10.78
N TRP A 220 10.07 16.49 -11.23
CA TRP A 220 9.75 15.55 -12.32
C TRP A 220 10.35 15.96 -13.66
N SER A 221 10.59 17.26 -13.89
CA SER A 221 11.26 17.74 -15.10
C SER A 221 12.70 17.25 -15.28
N VAL A 222 13.38 16.84 -14.20
CA VAL A 222 14.76 16.31 -14.21
C VAL A 222 14.83 14.82 -13.91
N ASP A 223 13.71 14.19 -13.55
CA ASP A 223 13.65 12.82 -13.04
C ASP A 223 14.08 11.77 -14.07
N GLU A 224 13.63 11.92 -15.32
CA GLU A 224 13.88 10.95 -16.40
C GLU A 224 15.38 10.67 -16.59
N ALA A 225 16.22 11.70 -16.48
CA ALA A 225 17.67 11.56 -16.61
C ALA A 225 18.31 10.74 -15.48
N MET A 226 17.61 10.57 -14.35
CA MET A 226 18.10 9.87 -13.16
C MET A 226 17.56 8.44 -13.00
N HIS A 227 16.70 7.95 -13.91
CA HIS A 227 16.01 6.66 -13.74
C HIS A 227 16.95 5.47 -13.52
N GLU A 228 18.07 5.38 -14.26
CA GLU A 228 19.06 4.31 -14.07
C GLU A 228 19.73 4.39 -12.69
N ALA A 229 20.06 5.61 -12.24
CA ALA A 229 20.66 5.83 -10.94
C ALA A 229 19.66 5.55 -9.79
N TRP A 230 18.38 5.87 -9.99
CA TRP A 230 17.28 5.52 -9.09
C TRP A 230 17.06 4.02 -8.98
N GLN A 231 17.10 3.30 -10.11
CA GLN A 231 17.03 1.83 -10.12
C GLN A 231 18.14 1.24 -9.25
N ARG A 232 19.37 1.75 -9.39
CA ARG A 232 20.50 1.29 -8.59
C ARG A 232 20.32 1.58 -7.10
N GLU A 233 19.80 2.75 -6.77
CA GLU A 233 19.50 3.15 -5.38
C GLU A 233 18.49 2.20 -4.73
N ILE A 234 17.41 1.88 -5.44
CA ILE A 234 16.35 0.96 -4.96
C ILE A 234 16.86 -0.48 -4.81
N GLU A 235 17.69 -0.97 -5.74
CA GLU A 235 18.32 -2.30 -5.62
C GLU A 235 19.19 -2.42 -4.38
N LEU A 236 19.90 -1.35 -4.00
CA LEU A 236 20.73 -1.32 -2.80
C LEU A 236 19.88 -1.34 -1.53
N LEU A 237 18.74 -0.63 -1.52
CA LEU A 237 17.77 -0.70 -0.42
C LEU A 237 17.17 -2.11 -0.29
N GLU A 238 16.78 -2.75 -1.39
CA GLU A 238 16.30 -4.14 -1.39
C GLU A 238 17.35 -5.08 -0.80
N GLN A 239 18.62 -4.96 -1.23
CA GLN A 239 19.73 -5.77 -0.72
C GLN A 239 19.95 -5.54 0.77
N ALA A 240 19.89 -4.28 1.24
CA ALA A 240 20.01 -3.94 2.64
C ALA A 240 18.88 -4.55 3.49
N LEU A 241 17.63 -4.49 3.00
CA LEU A 241 16.48 -5.08 3.68
C LEU A 241 16.57 -6.61 3.75
N ALA A 242 17.05 -7.26 2.69
CA ALA A 242 17.21 -8.71 2.61
C ALA A 242 18.47 -9.24 3.33
N ALA A 243 19.38 -8.35 3.75
CA ALA A 243 20.65 -8.72 4.37
C ALA A 243 20.47 -9.54 5.66
N ALA A 244 21.27 -10.60 5.79
CA ALA A 244 21.14 -11.57 6.88
C ALA A 244 21.76 -11.10 8.20
N SER A 245 22.57 -10.03 8.17
CA SER A 245 23.24 -9.47 9.34
C SER A 245 23.27 -7.95 9.29
N ASP A 246 23.38 -7.31 10.46
CA ASP A 246 23.41 -5.85 10.56
C ASP A 246 24.64 -5.26 9.88
N ARG A 247 25.78 -5.96 9.90
CA ARG A 247 26.99 -5.55 9.15
C ARG A 247 26.74 -5.54 7.63
N GLU A 248 26.07 -6.55 7.11
CA GLU A 248 25.76 -6.63 5.67
C GLU A 248 24.71 -5.58 5.30
N ALA A 249 23.67 -5.39 6.14
CA ALA A 249 22.68 -4.34 5.97
C ALA A 249 23.33 -2.95 5.96
N ALA A 250 24.24 -2.67 6.91
CA ALA A 250 24.99 -1.43 6.98
C ALA A 250 25.88 -1.20 5.74
N ALA A 251 26.54 -2.25 5.24
CA ALA A 251 27.38 -2.14 4.04
C ALA A 251 26.57 -1.82 2.76
N PHE A 252 25.35 -2.35 2.63
CA PHE A 252 24.46 -1.98 1.53
C PHE A 252 23.82 -0.60 1.74
N ALA A 253 23.47 -0.23 2.97
CA ALA A 253 22.98 1.10 3.31
C ALA A 253 24.03 2.19 3.03
N ASP A 254 25.31 1.95 3.34
CA ASP A 254 26.43 2.84 3.01
C ASP A 254 26.54 3.06 1.49
N GLN A 255 26.48 1.97 0.71
CA GLN A 255 26.49 2.04 -0.75
C GLN A 255 25.26 2.80 -1.29
N PHE A 256 24.09 2.61 -0.68
CA PHE A 256 22.88 3.36 -1.00
C PHE A 256 23.07 4.86 -0.78
N LEU A 257 23.60 5.28 0.37
CA LEU A 257 23.86 6.69 0.69
C LEU A 257 24.86 7.30 -0.29
N GLY A 258 25.91 6.56 -0.63
CA GLY A 258 26.88 6.95 -1.67
C GLY A 258 26.24 7.11 -3.06
N GLN A 259 25.43 6.14 -3.49
CA GLN A 259 24.71 6.17 -4.76
C GLN A 259 23.74 7.36 -4.83
N ARG A 260 23.00 7.62 -3.75
CA ARG A 260 22.09 8.77 -3.63
C ARG A 260 22.83 10.09 -3.74
N SER A 261 23.96 10.24 -3.05
CA SER A 261 24.79 11.43 -3.14
C SER A 261 25.33 11.64 -4.56
N ALA A 262 25.78 10.57 -5.23
CA ALA A 262 26.25 10.65 -6.62
C ALA A 262 25.12 11.05 -7.58
N ARG A 263 23.95 10.40 -7.48
CA ARG A 263 22.76 10.70 -8.29
C ARG A 263 22.35 12.16 -8.19
N ARG A 264 22.22 12.69 -6.96
CA ARG A 264 21.84 14.09 -6.73
C ARG A 264 22.87 15.07 -7.28
N SER A 265 24.17 14.76 -7.17
CA SER A 265 25.24 15.60 -7.72
C SER A 265 25.31 15.56 -9.25
N GLU A 266 25.14 14.39 -9.86
CA GLU A 266 25.19 14.22 -11.31
C GLU A 266 23.94 14.78 -12.00
N GLY A 267 22.78 14.67 -11.34
CA GLY A 267 21.52 15.28 -11.78
C GLY A 267 21.42 16.79 -11.54
N ASP A 268 22.44 17.42 -10.94
CA ASP A 268 22.47 18.85 -10.58
C ASP A 268 21.23 19.27 -9.74
N LEU A 269 20.84 18.43 -8.79
CA LEU A 269 19.69 18.71 -7.93
C LEU A 269 20.01 19.87 -7.00
N SER A 270 19.18 20.91 -7.08
CA SER A 270 19.19 21.99 -6.09
C SER A 270 18.84 21.45 -4.70
N SER A 271 19.22 22.18 -3.64
CA SER A 271 18.86 21.82 -2.26
C SER A 271 17.35 21.67 -2.06
N GLU A 272 16.54 22.43 -2.80
CA GLU A 272 15.07 22.35 -2.72
C GLU A 272 14.54 21.03 -3.30
N LEU A 273 15.15 20.53 -4.39
CA LEU A 273 14.80 19.24 -4.98
C LEU A 273 15.34 18.06 -4.16
N VAL A 274 16.45 18.24 -3.45
CA VAL A 274 16.89 17.25 -2.45
C VAL A 274 15.90 17.20 -1.29
N ASN A 275 15.45 18.34 -0.80
CA ASN A 275 14.45 18.41 0.26
C ASN A 275 13.09 17.87 -0.18
N PHE A 276 12.73 17.99 -1.46
CA PHE A 276 11.54 17.31 -2.01
C PHE A 276 11.53 15.80 -1.70
N GLU A 277 12.64 15.10 -1.98
CA GLU A 277 12.75 13.66 -1.68
C GLU A 277 12.63 13.43 -0.17
N ARG A 278 13.41 14.18 0.63
CA ARG A 278 13.47 14.02 2.09
C ARG A 278 12.12 14.28 2.78
N ARG A 279 11.35 15.26 2.30
CA ARG A 279 10.02 15.62 2.81
C ARG A 279 9.02 14.51 2.58
N PHE A 280 8.95 13.96 1.37
CA PHE A 280 8.06 12.83 1.10
C PHE A 280 8.48 11.57 1.83
N GLU A 281 9.78 11.29 1.93
CA GLU A 281 10.26 10.14 2.71
C GLU A 281 9.92 10.25 4.19
N TRP A 282 9.97 11.47 4.75
CA TRP A 282 9.53 11.71 6.13
C TRP A 282 8.00 11.61 6.26
N LEU A 283 7.25 12.27 5.39
CA LEU A 283 5.79 12.31 5.47
C LEU A 283 5.19 10.93 5.20
N GLU A 284 5.35 10.47 3.97
CA GLU A 284 4.70 9.28 3.43
C GLU A 284 5.48 8.00 3.70
N GLY A 285 6.81 8.09 3.71
CA GLY A 285 7.66 6.91 3.99
C GLY A 285 7.53 6.41 5.42
N LEU A 286 7.40 7.31 6.41
CA LEU A 286 7.15 6.91 7.80
C LEU A 286 5.74 6.35 7.98
N ALA A 287 4.73 6.95 7.36
CA ALA A 287 3.37 6.43 7.42
C ALA A 287 3.28 5.04 6.74
N LYS A 288 3.96 4.84 5.60
CA LYS A 288 4.07 3.54 4.94
C LYS A 288 4.81 2.49 5.77
N TYR A 289 5.84 2.92 6.52
CA TYR A 289 6.49 2.06 7.51
C TYR A 289 5.50 1.60 8.58
N VAL A 290 4.71 2.51 9.15
CA VAL A 290 3.70 2.18 10.17
C VAL A 290 2.61 1.26 9.61
N GLU A 291 2.13 1.51 8.38
CA GLU A 291 1.16 0.65 7.66
C GLU A 291 1.62 -0.82 7.64
N LEU A 292 2.87 -1.07 7.27
CA LEU A 292 3.38 -2.43 7.14
C LEU A 292 3.81 -3.02 8.48
N GLU A 293 4.39 -2.21 9.36
CA GLU A 293 4.92 -2.67 10.63
C GLU A 293 3.80 -3.11 11.58
N ILE A 294 2.65 -2.41 11.61
CA ILE A 294 1.52 -2.81 12.46
C ILE A 294 0.94 -4.17 12.04
N TRP A 295 0.82 -4.42 10.74
CA TRP A 295 0.41 -5.72 10.20
C TRP A 295 1.44 -6.79 10.58
N ARG A 296 2.73 -6.49 10.40
CA ARG A 296 3.81 -7.41 10.79
C ARG A 296 3.74 -7.80 12.26
N GLN A 297 3.49 -6.84 13.15
CA GLN A 297 3.37 -7.10 14.59
C GLN A 297 2.18 -8.01 14.87
N ALA A 298 1.00 -7.72 14.32
CA ALA A 298 -0.19 -8.55 14.47
C ALA A 298 0.01 -9.98 13.94
N ALA A 299 0.74 -10.15 12.84
CA ALA A 299 1.04 -11.46 12.26
C ALA A 299 2.04 -12.29 13.10
N ASN A 300 2.92 -11.65 13.86
CA ASN A 300 3.98 -12.31 14.63
C ASN A 300 3.68 -12.45 16.12
N ASP A 301 2.81 -11.61 16.67
CA ASP A 301 2.42 -11.68 18.07
C ASP A 301 1.32 -12.73 18.28
N ALA A 302 1.73 -13.92 18.75
CA ALA A 302 0.82 -15.02 19.04
C ALA A 302 -0.16 -14.73 20.20
N SER A 303 0.02 -13.63 20.94
CA SER A 303 -0.90 -13.17 21.99
C SER A 303 -1.91 -12.14 21.49
N TYR A 304 -1.69 -11.54 20.32
CA TYR A 304 -2.64 -10.62 19.73
C TYR A 304 -3.95 -11.31 19.38
N THR A 305 -5.07 -10.63 19.68
CA THR A 305 -6.42 -11.13 19.41
C THR A 305 -7.22 -10.05 18.69
N PHE A 306 -7.73 -10.38 17.50
CA PHE A 306 -8.61 -9.51 16.76
C PHE A 306 -10.02 -9.45 17.36
N VAL A 307 -10.77 -8.38 17.11
CA VAL A 307 -12.14 -8.22 17.61
C VAL A 307 -13.06 -9.32 17.03
N PRO A 308 -13.92 -9.98 17.83
CA PRO A 308 -14.68 -11.17 17.40
C PRO A 308 -15.52 -10.99 16.12
N GLU A 309 -16.01 -9.77 15.87
CA GLU A 309 -16.84 -9.43 14.73
C GLU A 309 -16.12 -9.66 13.38
N MET A 310 -14.79 -9.56 13.36
CA MET A 310 -13.98 -9.80 12.15
C MET A 310 -14.05 -11.25 11.65
N ALA A 311 -14.44 -12.21 12.50
CA ALA A 311 -14.68 -13.59 12.07
C ALA A 311 -15.79 -13.72 11.01
N ASN A 312 -16.63 -12.69 10.85
CA ASN A 312 -17.69 -12.64 9.82
C ASN A 312 -17.24 -11.98 8.51
N ASP A 313 -16.03 -11.42 8.46
CA ASP A 313 -15.50 -10.76 7.27
C ASP A 313 -14.86 -11.78 6.31
N PRO A 314 -15.42 -12.02 5.11
CA PRO A 314 -14.90 -13.01 4.18
C PRO A 314 -13.52 -12.66 3.59
N ASP A 315 -13.14 -11.38 3.65
CA ASP A 315 -11.90 -10.86 3.07
C ASP A 315 -10.79 -10.70 4.12
N PHE A 316 -11.11 -10.88 5.40
CA PHE A 316 -10.12 -10.90 6.47
C PHE A 316 -9.30 -12.20 6.42
N ARG A 317 -7.98 -12.08 6.64
CA ARG A 317 -7.02 -13.20 6.57
C ARG A 317 -6.27 -13.40 7.87
N GLU A 318 -6.75 -12.82 8.96
CA GLU A 318 -6.16 -12.93 10.30
C GLU A 318 -4.66 -12.60 10.26
N TYR A 319 -4.29 -11.60 9.45
CA TYR A 319 -2.91 -11.14 9.25
C TYR A 319 -1.95 -12.16 8.62
N GLY A 320 -2.38 -13.41 8.39
CA GLY A 320 -1.55 -14.52 7.92
C GLY A 320 -1.01 -14.40 6.49
N THR A 321 -1.29 -13.30 5.80
CA THR A 321 -0.77 -13.00 4.46
C THR A 321 0.35 -11.96 4.45
N PHE A 322 0.87 -11.57 5.62
CA PHE A 322 1.92 -10.54 5.73
C PHE A 322 3.15 -10.82 4.85
N ASP A 323 3.71 -12.03 4.84
CA ASP A 323 4.91 -12.32 4.04
C ASP A 323 4.67 -12.14 2.54
N SER A 324 3.47 -12.49 2.06
CA SER A 324 3.07 -12.25 0.68
C SER A 324 2.90 -10.76 0.41
N ARG A 325 2.28 -10.02 1.34
CA ARG A 325 2.14 -8.56 1.27
C ARG A 325 3.51 -7.89 1.22
N TRP A 326 4.45 -8.24 2.11
CA TRP A 326 5.81 -7.71 2.13
C TRP A 326 6.53 -7.95 0.80
N THR A 327 6.48 -9.17 0.27
CA THR A 327 7.07 -9.49 -1.04
C THR A 327 6.48 -8.62 -2.15
N GLN A 328 5.15 -8.42 -2.15
CA GLN A 328 4.49 -7.55 -3.12
C GLN A 328 4.93 -6.09 -2.96
N GLU A 329 5.15 -5.60 -1.75
CA GLU A 329 5.60 -4.23 -1.51
C GLU A 329 7.03 -3.99 -2.01
N ILE A 330 7.92 -4.97 -1.81
CA ILE A 330 9.28 -4.93 -2.39
C ILE A 330 9.21 -4.95 -3.93
N ASP A 331 8.36 -5.79 -4.52
CA ASP A 331 8.13 -5.80 -5.97
C ASP A 331 7.58 -4.46 -6.49
N GLN A 332 6.71 -3.79 -5.72
CA GLN A 332 6.19 -2.47 -6.09
C GLN A 332 7.25 -1.39 -5.97
N MET A 333 8.05 -1.39 -4.90
CA MET A 333 9.20 -0.50 -4.73
C MET A 333 10.12 -0.57 -5.95
N ASN A 334 10.48 -1.79 -6.37
CA ASN A 334 11.33 -2.02 -7.53
C ASN A 334 10.76 -1.46 -8.86
N ARG A 335 9.44 -1.27 -8.96
CA ARG A 335 8.80 -0.70 -10.15
C ARG A 335 8.75 0.83 -10.13
N GLN A 336 9.08 1.49 -9.01
CA GLN A 336 8.95 2.94 -8.89
C GLN A 336 10.15 3.73 -9.42
N ALA A 337 11.28 3.07 -9.72
CA ALA A 337 12.52 3.73 -10.16
C ALA A 337 12.33 4.69 -11.36
N SER A 338 11.42 4.34 -12.28
CA SER A 338 11.14 5.07 -13.52
C SER A 338 9.70 5.58 -13.63
N ARG A 339 8.94 5.51 -12.54
CA ARG A 339 7.56 6.02 -12.50
C ARG A 339 7.55 7.42 -11.90
N GLU A 340 6.89 8.33 -12.59
CA GLU A 340 6.52 9.63 -12.05
C GLU A 340 5.47 9.43 -10.96
N GLY A 341 5.61 10.16 -9.85
CA GLY A 341 4.70 10.08 -8.70
C GLY A 341 5.44 9.94 -7.37
N ASP A 342 4.82 10.47 -6.32
CA ASP A 342 5.33 10.45 -4.95
C ASP A 342 5.53 9.03 -4.37
N THR A 343 4.81 8.03 -4.90
CA THR A 343 4.87 6.62 -4.46
C THR A 343 6.31 6.07 -4.35
N ARG A 344 7.26 6.56 -5.15
CA ARG A 344 8.68 6.20 -4.99
C ARG A 344 9.20 6.46 -3.58
N PHE A 345 8.84 7.60 -3.00
CA PHE A 345 9.32 8.07 -1.70
C PHE A 345 8.62 7.41 -0.51
N TYR A 346 7.39 6.91 -0.70
CA TYR A 346 6.74 6.02 0.26
C TYR A 346 7.63 4.81 0.52
N TYR A 347 8.15 4.21 -0.56
CA TYR A 347 8.98 3.02 -0.46
C TYR A 347 10.41 3.30 0.01
N THR A 348 11.07 4.34 -0.51
CA THR A 348 12.44 4.64 -0.09
C THR A 348 12.49 5.14 1.35
N GLY A 349 11.50 5.90 1.80
CA GLY A 349 11.37 6.28 3.20
C GLY A 349 11.02 5.10 4.11
N MET A 350 10.09 4.22 3.69
CA MET A 350 9.77 2.99 4.43
C MET A 350 10.99 2.07 4.58
N ALA A 351 11.75 1.88 3.50
CA ALA A 351 12.96 1.06 3.51
C ALA A 351 14.01 1.61 4.47
N GLN A 352 14.26 2.92 4.45
CA GLN A 352 15.17 3.58 5.39
C GLN A 352 14.70 3.42 6.84
N ALA A 353 13.42 3.67 7.14
CA ALA A 353 12.85 3.47 8.47
C ALA A 353 13.01 2.02 8.96
N LYS A 354 12.81 1.04 8.08
CA LYS A 354 12.99 -0.38 8.40
C LYS A 354 14.44 -0.76 8.66
N LEU A 355 15.39 -0.13 7.97
CA LEU A 355 16.82 -0.30 8.23
C LEU A 355 17.23 0.36 9.56
N LEU A 356 16.65 1.51 9.88
CA LEU A 356 16.92 2.21 11.14
C LEU A 356 16.51 1.39 12.37
N ASP A 357 15.41 0.63 12.31
CA ASP A 357 15.05 -0.32 13.39
C ASP A 357 16.19 -1.30 13.72
N ARG A 358 17.05 -1.61 12.74
CA ARG A 358 18.15 -2.56 12.86
C ARG A 358 19.47 -1.86 13.22
N LEU A 359 19.74 -0.73 12.58
CA LEU A 359 21.07 -0.09 12.59
C LEU A 359 21.20 1.03 13.60
N LEU A 360 20.09 1.65 14.01
CA LEU A 360 20.10 2.77 14.95
C LEU A 360 18.91 2.67 15.92
N PRO A 361 19.02 1.91 17.02
CA PRO A 361 17.99 1.86 18.05
C PRO A 361 17.59 3.27 18.53
N ASP A 362 16.33 3.44 18.91
CA ASP A 362 15.74 4.70 19.41
C ASP A 362 15.69 5.87 18.40
N TRP A 363 15.91 5.61 17.10
CA TRP A 363 15.85 6.63 16.03
C TRP A 363 14.49 7.37 15.94
N LYS A 364 13.39 6.69 16.29
CA LYS A 364 12.02 7.24 16.21
C LYS A 364 11.82 8.47 17.10
N GLY A 365 12.57 8.58 18.20
CA GLY A 365 12.53 9.75 19.07
C GLY A 365 13.26 10.96 18.49
N GLN A 366 14.14 10.77 17.50
CA GLN A 366 14.95 11.83 16.89
C GLN A 366 14.36 12.32 15.57
N ILE A 367 13.71 11.46 14.80
CA ILE A 367 13.21 11.79 13.45
C ILE A 367 12.07 12.83 13.45
N MET A 368 11.48 13.09 14.62
CA MET A 368 10.45 14.12 14.80
C MET A 368 11.05 15.52 15.01
N ASP A 369 12.34 15.62 15.34
CA ASP A 369 13.02 16.91 15.52
C ASP A 369 13.16 17.66 14.19
N ASP A 370 13.26 18.98 14.28
CA ASP A 370 13.53 19.85 13.13
C ASP A 370 14.88 19.50 12.47
N ASP A 371 14.95 19.60 11.14
CA ASP A 371 16.15 19.39 10.33
C ASP A 371 16.82 17.99 10.41
N VAL A 372 16.22 17.02 11.11
CA VAL A 372 16.68 15.61 11.11
C VAL A 372 16.02 14.85 9.95
N TRP A 373 16.78 14.15 9.10
CA TRP A 373 16.23 13.35 8.01
C TRP A 373 16.58 11.86 8.13
N LEU A 374 15.78 10.99 7.50
CA LEU A 374 15.98 9.54 7.54
C LEU A 374 17.39 9.13 7.09
N GLU A 375 17.91 9.76 6.04
CA GLU A 375 19.24 9.47 5.50
C GLU A 375 20.38 9.91 6.43
N ASP A 376 20.19 10.98 7.21
CA ASP A 376 21.18 11.45 8.18
C ASP A 376 21.26 10.48 9.37
N LEU A 377 20.11 10.01 9.85
CA LEU A 377 20.05 8.96 10.88
C LEU A 377 20.62 7.64 10.35
N LEU A 378 20.36 7.30 9.08
CA LEU A 378 20.86 6.05 8.51
C LEU A 378 22.38 6.09 8.38
N LEU A 379 22.96 7.23 7.99
CA LEU A 379 24.40 7.44 7.99
C LEU A 379 25.00 7.21 9.39
N ALA A 380 24.39 7.79 10.43
CA ALA A 380 24.84 7.58 11.81
C ALA A 380 24.77 6.10 12.23
N GLY A 381 23.73 5.37 11.83
CA GLY A 381 23.59 3.93 12.08
C GLY A 381 24.67 3.10 11.36
N VAL A 382 24.99 3.44 10.11
CA VAL A 382 26.05 2.79 9.32
C VAL A 382 27.43 3.00 9.95
N GLU A 383 27.74 4.23 10.38
CA GLU A 383 29.01 4.56 11.04
C GLU A 383 29.18 3.82 12.37
N GLY A 384 28.09 3.59 13.12
CA GLY A 384 28.11 2.82 14.36
C GLY A 384 28.25 1.31 14.18
N ALA A 385 27.86 0.77 13.02
CA ALA A 385 27.91 -0.66 12.69
C ALA A 385 29.22 -1.10 12.00
N SER A 386 30.03 -0.15 11.55
CA SER A 386 31.35 -0.33 10.92
C SER A 386 32.45 -0.55 11.94
#